data_AF-E8RS57-F1
#
_entry.id   AF-E8RS57-F1
#
_cell.length_a   1.000
_cell.length_b   1.000
_cell.length_c   1.000
_cell.angle_alpha   90.00
_cell.angle_beta   90.00
_cell.angle_gamma   90.00
#
_symmetry.space_group_name_H-M   'P 1'
#
loop_
_entity.id
_entity.type
_entity.pdbx_description
1 polymer ?
#
loop_
_entity_poly.entity_id
_entity_poly.type
_entity_poly.pdbx_seq_one_letter_code
_entity_poly.pdbx_strand_id
1 'polypeptide(L)'
;MKIYQLRRFPLRVQVLGLTLLSIVVAQGLTLLAVSFAPVLPPPEYHQQEVIDALLGKQVETNERRPLIKRIEQKLPSKLSDPSPLDTELAQRIAETAGMAPSHFKLKVYMAPPAMISATTPMTGLRGLPPGPPPPVSGGPPPNGPLERSRAGIFTEFIAARALPDGRWVIVEPAPEREWVRRLLFWILGGLIIMAPLAWVFSNRITAPIQKFAEAAETLGKNPAAPQMTLQGPAEIGQAAEAFNRMQTRLNRYVGDRTSMFGAISHDLRTPLTRMRFKLDRLEPSARDSLLNDVRHMELMISGVLSYLKDAESTGLREPLDMTSVIMCAVDDIAETGGKITVLGTPPVWSVEGNSVALRSMVDNVVENAIKYGEEAFISIEVSQQVGRLIVEDAGPGLHVEDLERVFDPFYRCHKETEGTGLGLTGARTTARAHGGDIKLSAGPKGLRAEVTIPCI
;
A
#
# COMPACT_ATOMS: atom_id res chain seq x y z
N MET A 1 19.85 4.68 14.62
CA MET A 1 19.99 3.62 13.60
C MET A 1 18.96 2.51 13.85
N LYS A 2 17.66 2.75 13.56
CA LYS A 2 16.59 1.73 13.70
C LYS A 2 15.27 2.11 12.96
N ILE A 3 15.35 2.92 11.89
CA ILE A 3 14.15 3.34 11.11
C ILE A 3 14.06 2.62 9.74
N TYR A 4 15.10 1.90 9.32
CA TYR A 4 15.19 1.36 7.95
C TYR A 4 14.54 -0.02 7.71
N GLN A 5 14.01 -0.72 8.71
CA GLN A 5 13.47 -2.08 8.52
C GLN A 5 11.98 -2.15 8.16
N LEU A 6 11.25 -1.03 8.14
CA LEU A 6 9.82 -1.03 7.76
C LEU A 6 9.58 -1.07 6.24
N ARG A 7 10.63 -1.11 5.40
CA ARG A 7 10.48 -1.05 3.92
C ARG A 7 10.11 -2.37 3.22
N ARG A 8 9.88 -3.48 3.94
CA ARG A 8 9.57 -4.78 3.30
C ARG A 8 8.12 -4.95 2.84
N PHE A 9 7.18 -4.19 3.39
CA PHE A 9 5.76 -4.37 3.10
C PHE A 9 5.17 -3.14 2.41
N PRO A 10 4.29 -3.33 1.39
CA PRO A 10 3.64 -2.22 0.71
C PRO A 10 2.83 -1.38 1.71
N LEU A 11 2.76 -0.07 1.49
CA LEU A 11 2.16 0.89 2.43
C LEU A 11 0.73 0.48 2.88
N ARG A 12 -0.05 -0.14 1.99
CA ARG A 12 -1.39 -0.68 2.28
C ARG A 12 -1.41 -1.74 3.39
N VAL A 13 -0.38 -2.58 3.47
CA VAL A 13 -0.24 -3.63 4.49
C VAL A 13 0.15 -3.02 5.83
N GLN A 14 0.98 -1.98 5.82
CA GLN A 14 1.37 -1.26 7.04
C GLN A 14 0.18 -0.53 7.66
N VAL A 15 -0.58 0.21 6.84
CA VAL A 15 -1.77 0.94 7.29
C VAL A 15 -2.84 -0.04 7.76
N LEU A 16 -3.07 -1.15 7.05
CA LEU A 16 -4.00 -2.20 7.48
C LEU A 16 -3.57 -2.85 8.80
N GLY A 17 -2.28 -3.16 8.96
CA GLY A 17 -1.75 -3.73 10.19
C GLY A 17 -1.94 -2.79 11.38
N LEU A 18 -1.70 -1.48 11.18
CA LEU A 18 -1.87 -0.48 12.23
C LEU A 18 -3.35 -0.27 12.62
N THR A 19 -4.27 -0.26 11.64
CA THR A 19 -5.71 -0.14 11.92
C THR A 19 -6.26 -1.39 12.60
N LEU A 20 -5.84 -2.59 12.18
CA LEU A 20 -6.22 -3.82 12.87
C LEU A 20 -5.66 -3.85 14.30
N LEU A 21 -4.42 -3.42 14.50
CA LEU A 21 -3.81 -3.33 15.83
C LEU A 21 -4.58 -2.36 16.73
N SER A 22 -4.98 -1.18 16.22
CA SER A 22 -5.75 -0.21 17.00
C SER A 22 -7.13 -0.75 17.40
N ILE A 23 -7.79 -1.49 16.50
CA ILE A 23 -9.05 -2.19 16.80
C ILE A 23 -8.85 -3.21 17.92
N VAL A 24 -7.80 -4.04 17.85
CA VAL A 24 -7.50 -5.05 18.89
C VAL A 24 -7.23 -4.38 20.23
N VAL A 25 -6.45 -3.29 20.27
CA VAL A 25 -6.19 -2.53 21.49
C VAL A 25 -7.48 -1.93 22.08
N ALA A 26 -8.34 -1.36 21.24
CA ALA A 26 -9.63 -0.80 21.67
C ALA A 26 -10.57 -1.87 22.24
N GLN A 27 -10.61 -3.06 21.64
CA GLN A 27 -11.38 -4.19 22.16
C GLN A 27 -10.80 -4.71 23.48
N GLY A 28 -9.47 -4.77 23.60
CA GLY A 28 -8.79 -5.12 24.86
C GLY A 28 -9.11 -4.14 26.00
N LEU A 29 -9.12 -2.84 25.71
CA LEU A 29 -9.54 -1.80 26.66
C LEU A 29 -11.01 -1.94 27.05
N THR A 30 -11.89 -2.24 26.10
CA THR A 30 -13.31 -2.51 26.39
C THR A 30 -13.47 -3.71 27.31
N LEU A 31 -12.74 -4.80 27.05
CA LEU A 31 -12.77 -6.01 27.89
C LEU A 31 -12.26 -5.71 29.31
N LEU A 32 -11.17 -4.95 29.42
CA LEU A 32 -10.63 -4.50 30.70
C LEU A 32 -11.66 -3.64 31.46
N ALA A 33 -12.31 -2.68 30.80
CA ALA A 33 -13.36 -1.86 31.41
C ALA A 33 -14.55 -2.69 31.90
N VAL A 34 -14.99 -3.69 31.13
CA VAL A 34 -16.06 -4.61 31.54
C VAL A 34 -15.65 -5.48 32.74
N SER A 35 -14.37 -5.87 32.84
CA SER A 35 -13.88 -6.63 34.00
C SER A 35 -13.92 -5.85 35.32
N PHE A 36 -13.90 -4.51 35.25
CA PHE A 36 -14.03 -3.62 36.41
C PHE A 36 -15.45 -3.07 36.59
N ALA A 37 -16.38 -3.35 35.69
CA ALA A 37 -17.78 -2.93 35.82
C ALA A 37 -18.46 -3.70 36.97
N PRO A 38 -19.35 -3.06 37.75
CA PRO A 38 -20.03 -3.73 38.86
C PRO A 38 -20.82 -4.93 38.32
N VAL A 39 -20.53 -6.10 38.89
CA VAL A 39 -21.24 -7.34 38.58
C VAL A 39 -22.73 -7.11 38.86
N LEU A 40 -23.60 -7.55 37.94
CA LEU A 40 -25.04 -7.57 38.20
C LEU A 40 -25.29 -8.24 39.57
N PRO A 41 -26.26 -7.76 40.38
CA PRO A 41 -26.52 -8.37 41.68
C PRO A 41 -26.71 -9.88 41.50
N PRO A 42 -26.07 -10.71 42.36
CA PRO A 42 -26.20 -12.16 42.24
C PRO A 42 -27.68 -12.53 42.34
N PRO A 43 -28.13 -13.56 41.58
CA PRO A 43 -29.52 -13.96 41.59
C PRO A 43 -29.97 -14.35 43.00
N GLU A 44 -31.15 -13.89 43.41
CA GLU A 44 -31.73 -14.19 44.70
C GLU A 44 -32.71 -15.37 44.58
N TYR A 45 -32.54 -16.38 45.44
CA TYR A 45 -33.36 -17.57 45.51
C TYR A 45 -34.10 -17.62 46.85
N HIS A 46 -35.41 -17.77 46.83
CA HIS A 46 -36.20 -17.86 48.04
C HIS A 46 -36.18 -19.28 48.63
N GLN A 47 -36.29 -19.38 49.96
CA GLN A 47 -36.29 -20.65 50.69
C GLN A 47 -37.29 -21.67 50.14
N GLN A 48 -38.48 -21.22 49.73
CA GLN A 48 -39.50 -22.09 49.14
C GLN A 48 -39.06 -22.69 47.80
N GLU A 49 -38.38 -21.91 46.96
CA GLU A 49 -37.85 -22.38 45.66
C GLU A 49 -36.80 -23.47 45.86
N VAL A 50 -35.94 -23.33 46.87
CA VAL A 50 -34.93 -24.34 47.24
C VAL A 50 -35.60 -25.62 47.73
N ILE A 51 -36.60 -25.51 48.59
CA ILE A 51 -37.36 -26.66 49.13
C ILE A 51 -38.10 -27.40 48.01
N ASP A 52 -38.79 -26.69 47.13
CA ASP A 52 -39.54 -27.29 46.02
C ASP A 52 -38.62 -27.99 45.02
N ALA A 53 -37.44 -27.42 44.73
CA ALA A 53 -36.44 -28.05 43.88
C ALA A 53 -35.88 -29.35 44.47
N LEU A 54 -35.65 -29.38 45.80
CA LEU A 54 -35.21 -30.57 46.53
C LEU A 54 -36.28 -31.66 46.57
N LEU A 55 -37.55 -31.27 46.74
CA LEU A 55 -38.71 -32.16 46.70
C LEU A 55 -38.99 -32.70 45.29
N GLY A 56 -38.40 -32.10 44.27
CA GLY A 56 -38.52 -32.53 42.88
C GLY A 56 -39.73 -31.98 42.14
N LYS A 57 -40.32 -30.89 42.63
CA LYS A 57 -41.29 -30.11 41.86
C LYS A 57 -40.56 -29.31 40.78
N GLN A 58 -41.25 -28.97 39.70
CA GLN A 58 -40.75 -27.95 38.79
C GLN A 58 -40.85 -26.58 39.47
N VAL A 59 -39.73 -25.87 39.53
CA VAL A 59 -39.65 -24.54 40.14
C VAL A 59 -39.47 -23.52 39.03
N GLU A 60 -40.49 -22.68 38.82
CA GLU A 60 -40.31 -21.44 38.07
C GLU A 60 -39.75 -20.40 39.04
N THR A 61 -38.43 -20.23 39.03
CA THR A 61 -37.77 -19.20 39.86
C THR A 61 -38.22 -17.81 39.42
N ASN A 62 -38.33 -16.87 40.36
CA ASN A 62 -38.80 -15.48 40.10
C ASN A 62 -38.06 -14.76 38.95
N GLU A 63 -36.77 -15.07 38.71
CA GLU A 63 -35.96 -14.51 37.62
C GLU A 63 -35.75 -15.45 36.41
N ARG A 64 -36.48 -16.57 36.31
CA ARG A 64 -36.32 -17.61 35.26
C ARG A 64 -34.90 -18.20 35.13
N ARG A 65 -34.13 -18.29 36.22
CA ARG A 65 -32.76 -18.83 36.20
C ARG A 65 -32.73 -20.25 36.79
N PRO A 66 -32.25 -21.27 36.06
CA PRO A 66 -32.41 -22.66 36.44
C PRO A 66 -31.55 -23.05 37.66
N LEU A 67 -32.16 -23.79 38.59
CA LEU A 67 -31.44 -24.56 39.60
C LEU A 67 -30.95 -25.87 38.98
N ILE A 68 -29.68 -26.21 39.19
CA ILE A 68 -29.14 -27.49 38.77
C ILE A 68 -29.45 -28.52 39.84
N LYS A 69 -30.15 -29.59 39.45
CA LYS A 69 -30.43 -30.74 40.29
C LYS A 69 -29.56 -31.91 39.88
N ARG A 70 -28.83 -32.49 40.84
CA ARG A 70 -28.03 -33.71 40.64
C ARG A 70 -28.36 -34.73 41.71
N ILE A 71 -28.21 -36.02 41.39
CA ILE A 71 -28.35 -37.11 42.37
C ILE A 71 -26.99 -37.79 42.47
N GLU A 72 -26.39 -37.76 43.66
CA GLU A 72 -25.08 -38.36 43.91
C GLU A 72 -25.16 -39.40 45.03
N GLN A 73 -24.31 -40.42 44.99
CA GLN A 73 -24.27 -41.47 46.03
C GLN A 73 -23.57 -41.01 47.30
N LYS A 74 -22.70 -40.00 47.22
CA LYS A 74 -21.92 -39.49 48.35
C LYS A 74 -22.24 -38.01 48.55
N LEU A 75 -22.28 -37.58 49.81
CA LEU A 75 -22.40 -36.16 50.14
C LEU A 75 -21.17 -35.40 49.59
N PRO A 76 -21.35 -34.28 48.87
CA PRO A 76 -20.25 -33.47 48.39
C PRO A 76 -19.31 -33.04 49.53
N SER A 77 -18.00 -33.08 49.29
CA SER A 77 -16.99 -32.66 50.28
C SER A 77 -17.21 -31.23 50.76
N LYS A 78 -17.74 -30.36 49.89
CA LYS A 78 -18.10 -28.97 50.22
C LYS A 78 -19.10 -28.86 51.38
N LEU A 79 -20.00 -29.84 51.54
CA LEU A 79 -21.05 -29.89 52.58
C LEU A 79 -20.63 -30.64 53.86
N SER A 80 -19.39 -31.13 53.91
CA SER A 80 -18.91 -31.95 55.04
C SER A 80 -18.52 -31.14 56.29
N ASP A 81 -18.28 -29.84 56.13
CA ASP A 81 -17.91 -28.92 57.21
C ASP A 81 -18.76 -27.63 57.12
N PRO A 82 -19.94 -27.60 57.78
CA PRO A 82 -20.85 -26.47 57.78
C PRO A 82 -20.51 -25.44 58.86
N SER A 83 -20.66 -24.16 58.54
CA SER A 83 -20.61 -23.06 59.52
C SER A 83 -21.75 -23.18 60.56
N PRO A 84 -21.62 -22.58 61.76
CA PRO A 84 -22.75 -22.49 62.70
C PRO A 84 -24.03 -21.90 62.07
N LEU A 85 -23.86 -20.93 61.16
CA LEU A 85 -24.97 -20.33 60.41
C LEU A 85 -25.59 -21.30 59.39
N ASP A 86 -24.76 -22.06 58.68
CA ASP A 86 -25.22 -23.09 57.75
C ASP A 86 -26.08 -24.13 58.48
N THR A 87 -25.65 -24.52 59.69
CA THR A 87 -26.35 -25.48 60.55
C THR A 87 -27.68 -24.93 61.06
N GLU A 88 -27.72 -23.68 61.52
CA GLU A 88 -28.95 -23.00 61.95
C GLU A 88 -29.98 -22.91 60.82
N LEU A 89 -29.55 -22.47 59.63
CA LEU A 89 -30.42 -22.33 58.46
C LEU A 89 -30.89 -23.69 57.94
N ALA A 90 -30.01 -24.70 57.91
CA ALA A 90 -30.37 -26.06 57.53
C ALA A 90 -31.47 -26.61 58.43
N GLN A 91 -31.36 -26.41 59.75
CA GLN A 91 -32.36 -26.90 60.71
C GLN A 91 -33.72 -26.23 60.48
N ARG A 92 -33.77 -24.90 60.36
CA ARG A 92 -35.02 -24.16 60.11
C ARG A 92 -35.71 -24.59 58.81
N ILE A 93 -34.94 -24.78 57.74
CA ILE A 93 -35.46 -25.21 56.43
C ILE A 93 -35.96 -26.65 56.51
N ALA A 94 -35.24 -27.54 57.18
CA ALA A 94 -35.66 -28.93 57.38
C ALA A 94 -36.97 -29.02 58.16
N GLU A 95 -37.13 -28.24 59.23
CA GLU A 95 -38.36 -28.14 60.02
C GLU A 95 -39.53 -27.63 59.16
N THR A 96 -39.31 -26.56 58.39
CA THR A 96 -40.33 -25.98 57.49
C THR A 96 -40.77 -26.96 56.40
N ALA A 97 -39.84 -27.78 55.90
CA ALA A 97 -40.10 -28.75 54.84
C ALA A 97 -40.57 -30.13 55.37
N GLY A 98 -40.73 -30.29 56.69
CA GLY A 98 -41.14 -31.56 57.33
C GLY A 98 -40.10 -32.68 57.20
N MET A 99 -38.80 -32.34 57.15
CA MET A 99 -37.70 -33.29 57.00
C MET A 99 -36.91 -33.42 58.31
N ALA A 100 -36.33 -34.60 58.55
CA ALA A 100 -35.40 -34.78 59.68
C ALA A 100 -34.16 -33.89 59.48
N PRO A 101 -33.70 -33.13 60.49
CA PRO A 101 -32.51 -32.26 60.38
C PRO A 101 -31.23 -33.00 59.97
N SER A 102 -31.15 -34.31 60.21
CA SER A 102 -30.04 -35.18 59.78
C SER A 102 -30.03 -35.47 58.27
N HIS A 103 -31.18 -35.36 57.60
CA HIS A 103 -31.37 -35.67 56.18
C HIS A 103 -31.24 -34.45 55.26
N PHE A 104 -30.96 -33.28 55.83
CA PHE A 104 -30.77 -32.04 55.07
C PHE A 104 -29.44 -31.38 55.42
N LYS A 105 -28.70 -30.95 54.39
CA LYS A 105 -27.46 -30.20 54.53
C LYS A 105 -27.54 -28.97 53.63
N LEU A 106 -27.17 -27.82 54.17
CA LEU A 106 -27.09 -26.56 53.43
C LEU A 106 -25.71 -25.97 53.67
N LYS A 107 -25.14 -25.34 52.65
CA LYS A 107 -24.01 -24.44 52.78
C LYS A 107 -24.28 -23.18 51.98
N VAL A 108 -24.22 -22.03 52.63
CA VAL A 108 -24.40 -20.72 51.99
C VAL A 108 -23.05 -20.06 51.85
N TYR A 109 -22.75 -19.56 50.65
CA TYR A 109 -21.52 -18.82 50.39
C TYR A 109 -21.79 -17.33 50.57
N MET A 110 -21.03 -16.68 51.46
CA MET A 110 -21.10 -15.24 51.62
C MET A 110 -20.38 -14.57 50.46
N ALA A 111 -21.05 -13.64 49.77
CA ALA A 111 -20.40 -12.83 48.75
C ALA A 111 -19.22 -12.04 49.36
N PRO A 112 -18.07 -11.91 48.66
CA PRO A 112 -16.94 -11.14 49.16
C PRO A 112 -17.34 -9.68 49.45
N PRO A 113 -16.69 -9.00 50.42
CA PRO A 113 -17.08 -7.66 50.88
C PRO A 113 -17.25 -6.61 49.76
N ALA A 114 -16.46 -6.73 48.68
CA ALA A 114 -16.54 -5.85 47.52
C ALA A 114 -17.90 -5.90 46.78
N MET A 115 -18.65 -7.02 46.87
CA MET A 115 -20.00 -7.14 46.32
C MET A 115 -21.09 -6.57 47.26
N ILE A 116 -20.79 -6.37 48.54
CA ILE A 116 -21.76 -5.90 49.55
C ILE A 116 -22.00 -4.38 49.42
N SER A 117 -21.03 -3.60 48.94
CA SER A 117 -21.19 -2.15 48.75
C SER A 117 -22.09 -1.76 47.57
N ALA A 118 -22.38 -2.68 46.64
CA ALA A 118 -23.21 -2.40 45.47
C ALA A 118 -24.72 -2.50 45.76
N THR A 119 -25.14 -3.01 46.93
CA THR A 119 -26.57 -3.14 47.29
C THR A 119 -27.18 -1.88 47.91
N THR A 120 -26.49 -0.74 47.88
CA THR A 120 -27.13 0.55 48.17
C THR A 120 -28.17 0.79 47.06
N PRO A 121 -29.45 1.04 47.35
CA PRO A 121 -30.45 1.26 46.30
C PRO A 121 -30.04 2.49 45.49
N MET A 122 -29.62 2.25 44.24
CA MET A 122 -29.47 3.28 43.21
C MET A 122 -30.86 3.87 42.94
N THR A 123 -31.23 4.82 43.78
CA THR A 123 -32.43 5.64 43.66
C THR A 123 -32.18 6.61 42.50
N GLY A 124 -32.26 6.13 41.25
CA GLY A 124 -31.79 6.95 40.13
C GLY A 124 -32.07 6.51 38.69
N LEU A 125 -32.63 5.33 38.41
CA LEU A 125 -33.00 4.94 37.04
C LEU A 125 -34.52 4.78 36.90
N ARG A 126 -35.15 5.91 36.57
CA ARG A 126 -36.58 6.12 36.34
C ARG A 126 -36.91 5.63 34.93
N GLY A 127 -37.78 4.62 34.75
CA GLY A 127 -38.19 4.23 33.40
C GLY A 127 -39.11 3.03 33.19
N LEU A 128 -39.44 2.20 34.19
CA LEU A 128 -40.48 1.16 34.04
C LEU A 128 -41.68 1.44 34.96
N PRO A 129 -42.93 1.21 34.49
CA PRO A 129 -44.10 1.32 35.34
C PRO A 129 -44.04 0.28 36.46
N PRO A 130 -44.36 0.65 37.72
CA PRO A 130 -44.30 -0.27 38.84
C PRO A 130 -45.34 -1.38 38.66
N GLY A 131 -44.89 -2.64 38.72
CA GLY A 131 -45.77 -3.77 38.95
C GLY A 131 -46.48 -3.64 40.31
N PRO A 132 -47.59 -4.34 40.54
CA PRO A 132 -48.32 -4.26 41.81
C PRO A 132 -47.39 -4.62 42.98
N PRO A 133 -47.42 -3.86 44.09
CA PRO A 133 -46.55 -4.11 45.23
C PRO A 133 -46.86 -5.49 45.83
N PRO A 134 -45.85 -6.27 46.25
CA PRO A 134 -46.08 -7.49 47.00
C PRO A 134 -46.78 -7.17 48.33
N PRO A 135 -47.59 -8.11 48.87
CA PRO A 135 -48.36 -7.87 50.08
C PRO A 135 -47.42 -7.55 51.26
N VAL A 136 -47.75 -6.44 51.92
CA VAL A 136 -47.02 -5.88 53.06
C VAL A 136 -47.07 -6.84 54.25
N SER A 137 -45.93 -7.42 54.61
CA SER A 137 -45.65 -7.90 55.97
C SER A 137 -44.38 -7.23 56.45
N GLY A 138 -44.49 -6.57 57.61
CA GLY A 138 -43.66 -5.44 58.01
C GLY A 138 -42.19 -5.73 58.30
N GLY A 139 -41.35 -4.78 57.87
CA GLY A 139 -39.93 -4.66 58.16
C GLY A 139 -39.20 -3.98 56.99
N PRO A 140 -38.17 -3.15 57.22
CA PRO A 140 -37.26 -2.78 56.13
C PRO A 140 -36.64 -4.06 55.55
N PRO A 141 -36.37 -4.11 54.23
CA PRO A 141 -35.73 -5.29 53.63
C PRO A 141 -34.42 -5.60 54.38
N PRO A 142 -34.14 -6.88 54.67
CA PRO A 142 -32.95 -7.28 55.41
C PRO A 142 -31.69 -6.69 54.75
N ASN A 143 -30.90 -5.95 55.55
CA ASN A 143 -29.75 -5.20 55.09
C ASN A 143 -28.50 -6.07 55.26
N GLY A 144 -28.02 -6.61 54.14
CA GLY A 144 -26.78 -7.36 54.07
C GLY A 144 -26.97 -8.89 53.94
N PRO A 145 -25.91 -9.61 53.53
CA PRO A 145 -26.01 -11.01 53.12
C PRO A 145 -26.48 -11.96 54.23
N LEU A 146 -26.10 -11.63 55.48
CA LEU A 146 -26.43 -12.42 56.67
C LEU A 146 -27.92 -12.34 57.01
N GLU A 147 -28.48 -11.13 57.02
CA GLU A 147 -29.91 -10.92 57.31
C GLU A 147 -30.78 -11.47 56.19
N ARG A 148 -30.35 -11.33 54.93
CA ARG A 148 -31.04 -11.93 53.78
C ARG A 148 -31.09 -13.46 53.87
N SER A 149 -29.97 -14.09 54.21
CA SER A 149 -29.92 -15.55 54.42
C SER A 149 -30.84 -15.98 55.56
N ARG A 150 -30.91 -15.20 56.65
CA ARG A 150 -31.86 -15.42 57.76
C ARG A 150 -33.32 -15.20 57.40
N ALA A 151 -33.59 -14.31 56.44
CA ALA A 151 -34.91 -14.10 55.84
C ALA A 151 -35.27 -15.13 54.75
N GLY A 152 -34.40 -16.13 54.52
CA GLY A 152 -34.63 -17.18 53.54
C GLY A 152 -34.36 -16.75 52.10
N ILE A 153 -33.46 -15.79 51.87
CA ILE A 153 -33.01 -15.36 50.54
C ILE A 153 -31.54 -15.76 50.37
N PHE A 154 -31.27 -16.63 49.39
CA PHE A 154 -29.95 -17.20 49.12
C PHE A 154 -29.42 -16.73 47.77
N THR A 155 -28.14 -16.41 47.68
CA THR A 155 -27.51 -15.95 46.42
C THR A 155 -26.62 -17.03 45.81
N GLU A 156 -25.71 -17.58 46.63
CA GLU A 156 -24.87 -18.72 46.25
C GLU A 156 -24.96 -19.78 47.36
N PHE A 157 -25.43 -20.98 47.01
CA PHE A 157 -25.66 -22.04 47.99
C PHE A 157 -25.50 -23.43 47.37
N ILE A 158 -25.28 -24.43 48.22
CA ILE A 158 -25.44 -25.83 47.87
C ILE A 158 -26.35 -26.45 48.93
N ALA A 159 -27.47 -27.02 48.50
CA ALA A 159 -28.41 -27.71 49.37
C ALA A 159 -28.48 -29.18 48.99
N ALA A 160 -28.50 -30.09 49.96
CA ALA A 160 -28.56 -31.52 49.74
C ALA A 160 -29.58 -32.20 50.65
N ARG A 161 -30.37 -33.12 50.08
CA ARG A 161 -31.33 -33.95 50.81
C ARG A 161 -31.07 -35.43 50.62
N ALA A 162 -31.04 -36.20 51.70
CA ALA A 162 -30.94 -37.65 51.66
C ALA A 162 -32.26 -38.29 51.15
N LEU A 163 -32.14 -39.25 50.24
CA LEU A 163 -33.21 -40.13 49.78
C LEU A 163 -33.27 -41.41 50.64
N PRO A 164 -34.41 -42.11 50.68
CA PRO A 164 -34.54 -43.39 51.39
C PRO A 164 -33.58 -44.49 50.90
N ASP A 165 -33.05 -44.36 49.69
CA ASP A 165 -32.11 -45.30 49.06
C ASP A 165 -30.63 -45.00 49.34
N GLY A 166 -30.35 -44.02 50.22
CA GLY A 166 -28.99 -43.61 50.60
C GLY A 166 -28.32 -42.63 49.62
N ARG A 167 -28.98 -42.23 48.53
CA ARG A 167 -28.48 -41.19 47.61
C ARG A 167 -28.83 -39.79 48.13
N TRP A 168 -28.17 -38.77 47.58
CA TRP A 168 -28.41 -37.36 47.90
C TRP A 168 -28.91 -36.60 46.67
N VAL A 169 -30.03 -35.89 46.81
CA VAL A 169 -30.45 -34.85 45.86
C VAL A 169 -29.70 -33.58 46.19
N ILE A 170 -28.91 -33.06 45.26
CA ILE A 170 -28.16 -31.81 45.40
C ILE A 170 -28.80 -30.76 44.50
N VAL A 171 -29.00 -29.57 45.05
CA VAL A 171 -29.51 -28.39 44.36
C VAL A 171 -28.50 -27.26 44.54
N GLU A 172 -28.03 -26.69 43.43
CA GLU A 172 -27.11 -25.56 43.39
C GLU A 172 -27.50 -24.61 42.24
N PRO A 173 -27.20 -23.31 42.33
CA PRO A 173 -27.46 -22.37 41.25
C PRO A 173 -26.58 -22.68 40.03
N ALA A 174 -27.12 -22.49 38.81
CA ALA A 174 -26.35 -22.68 37.59
C ALA A 174 -25.23 -21.62 37.44
N PRO A 175 -23.99 -22.00 37.05
CA PRO A 175 -22.91 -21.03 36.87
C PRO A 175 -23.24 -20.08 35.71
N GLU A 176 -23.30 -18.78 35.98
CA GLU A 176 -23.62 -17.76 34.98
C GLU A 176 -22.41 -17.48 34.06
N ARG A 177 -22.16 -18.36 33.08
CA ARG A 177 -21.17 -18.13 32.00
C ARG A 177 -21.74 -17.41 30.79
N GLU A 178 -23.04 -17.14 30.81
CA GLU A 178 -23.79 -16.52 29.71
C GLU A 178 -23.30 -15.11 29.38
N TRP A 179 -22.94 -14.31 30.38
CA TRP A 179 -22.44 -12.95 30.16
C TRP A 179 -21.06 -12.96 29.49
N VAL A 180 -20.16 -13.90 29.87
CA VAL A 180 -18.85 -14.08 29.21
C VAL A 180 -19.05 -14.48 27.76
N ARG A 181 -19.97 -15.41 27.49
CA ARG A 181 -20.28 -15.85 26.12
C ARG A 181 -20.85 -14.71 25.28
N ARG A 182 -21.78 -13.91 25.82
CA ARG A 182 -22.32 -12.71 25.15
C ARG A 182 -21.23 -11.68 24.88
N LEU A 183 -20.34 -11.42 25.84
CA LEU A 183 -19.21 -10.50 25.68
C LEU A 183 -18.26 -10.94 24.56
N LEU A 184 -17.90 -12.23 24.53
CA LEU A 184 -17.09 -12.80 23.44
C LEU A 184 -17.77 -12.66 22.08
N PHE A 185 -19.08 -12.89 22.00
CA PHE A 185 -19.84 -12.67 20.75
C PHE A 185 -19.82 -11.20 20.31
N TRP A 186 -19.95 -10.24 21.24
CA TRP A 186 -19.85 -8.82 20.91
C TRP A 186 -18.47 -8.41 20.40
N ILE A 187 -17.40 -8.92 21.02
CA ILE A 187 -16.02 -8.67 20.57
C ILE A 187 -15.78 -9.26 19.18
N LEU A 188 -16.18 -10.52 18.98
CA LEU A 188 -16.01 -11.22 17.71
C LEU A 188 -16.82 -10.53 16.59
N GLY A 189 -18.07 -10.17 16.88
CA GLY A 189 -18.92 -9.42 15.95
C GLY A 189 -18.32 -8.05 15.61
N GLY A 190 -17.81 -7.33 16.60
CA GLY A 190 -17.11 -6.06 16.40
C GLY A 190 -15.88 -6.20 15.50
N LEU A 191 -15.08 -7.26 15.69
CA LEU A 191 -13.91 -7.54 14.86
C LEU A 191 -14.29 -7.88 13.41
N ILE A 192 -15.32 -8.72 13.22
CA ILE A 192 -15.82 -9.11 11.90
C ILE A 192 -16.34 -7.89 11.12
N ILE A 193 -16.96 -6.93 11.80
CA ILE A 193 -17.44 -5.69 11.17
C ILE A 193 -16.27 -4.74 10.89
N MET A 194 -15.37 -4.54 11.85
CA MET A 194 -14.30 -3.55 11.71
C MET A 194 -13.20 -3.96 10.74
N ALA A 195 -12.90 -5.25 10.59
CA ALA A 195 -11.89 -5.74 9.65
C ALA A 195 -12.12 -5.31 8.18
N PRO A 196 -13.30 -5.50 7.56
CA PRO A 196 -13.56 -5.04 6.20
C PRO A 196 -13.58 -3.51 6.10
N LEU A 197 -14.07 -2.78 7.11
CA LEU A 197 -13.97 -1.31 7.12
C LEU A 197 -12.50 -0.85 7.14
N ALA A 198 -11.66 -1.45 7.98
CA ALA A 198 -10.23 -1.16 8.05
C ALA A 198 -9.50 -1.46 6.74
N TRP A 199 -9.88 -2.57 6.07
CA TRP A 199 -9.39 -2.91 4.73
C TRP A 199 -9.75 -1.85 3.71
N VAL A 200 -11.04 -1.49 3.62
CA VAL A 200 -11.53 -0.48 2.65
C VAL A 200 -10.86 0.87 2.90
N PHE A 201 -10.75 1.29 4.17
CA PHE A 201 -10.09 2.53 4.57
C PHE A 201 -8.60 2.55 4.19
N SER A 202 -7.86 1.48 4.50
CA SER A 202 -6.44 1.35 4.15
C SER A 202 -6.21 1.47 2.64
N ASN A 203 -7.03 0.78 1.85
CA ASN A 203 -6.93 0.84 0.39
C ASN A 203 -7.32 2.22 -0.17
N ARG A 204 -8.35 2.88 0.39
CA ARG A 204 -8.80 4.20 -0.05
C ARG A 204 -7.74 5.30 0.16
N ILE A 205 -6.96 5.22 1.24
CA ILE A 205 -5.91 6.21 1.55
C ILE A 205 -4.60 5.89 0.83
N THR A 206 -4.25 4.62 0.73
CA THR A 206 -2.92 4.22 0.23
C THR A 206 -2.86 4.15 -1.30
N ALA A 207 -3.93 3.72 -1.96
CA ALA A 207 -3.92 3.54 -3.41
C ALA A 207 -3.59 4.84 -4.19
N PRO A 208 -4.12 6.02 -3.81
CA PRO A 208 -3.75 7.28 -4.48
C PRO A 208 -2.26 7.61 -4.33
N ILE A 209 -1.64 7.34 -3.18
CA ILE A 209 -0.21 7.62 -2.94
C ILE A 209 0.67 6.82 -3.91
N GLN A 210 0.32 5.55 -4.17
CA GLN A 210 1.03 4.72 -5.14
C GLN A 210 0.87 5.27 -6.56
N LYS A 211 -0.35 5.68 -6.93
CA LYS A 211 -0.60 6.33 -8.23
C LYS A 211 0.19 7.62 -8.41
N PHE A 212 0.35 8.44 -7.36
CA PHE A 212 1.21 9.62 -7.42
C PHE A 212 2.68 9.26 -7.64
N ALA A 213 3.18 8.23 -6.98
CA ALA A 213 4.56 7.77 -7.16
C ALA A 213 4.79 7.27 -8.60
N GLU A 214 3.88 6.44 -9.11
CA GLU A 214 3.91 5.94 -10.49
C GLU A 214 3.80 7.08 -11.51
N ALA A 215 2.90 8.03 -11.30
CA ALA A 215 2.74 9.18 -12.17
C ALA A 215 3.96 10.11 -12.15
N ALA A 216 4.61 10.31 -11.00
CA ALA A 216 5.84 11.09 -10.91
C ALA A 216 7.01 10.41 -11.64
N GLU A 217 7.15 9.09 -11.52
CA GLU A 217 8.16 8.32 -12.26
C GLU A 217 7.89 8.33 -13.76
N THR A 218 6.62 8.20 -14.15
CA THR A 218 6.19 8.25 -15.55
C THR A 218 6.40 9.63 -16.14
N LEU A 219 6.10 10.71 -15.41
CA LEU A 219 6.33 12.09 -15.87
C LEU A 219 7.82 12.35 -16.15
N GLY A 220 8.73 11.74 -15.38
CA GLY A 220 10.16 11.82 -15.62
C GLY A 220 10.62 11.10 -16.90
N LYS A 221 9.92 10.06 -17.34
CA LYS A 221 10.23 9.28 -18.56
C LYS A 221 9.48 9.77 -19.80
N ASN A 222 8.25 10.26 -19.60
CA ASN A 222 7.33 10.72 -20.62
C ASN A 222 6.57 11.96 -20.12
N PRO A 223 7.03 13.17 -20.46
CA PRO A 223 6.37 14.43 -20.10
C PRO A 223 4.93 14.53 -20.64
N ALA A 224 4.65 13.86 -21.76
CA ALA A 224 3.33 13.80 -22.41
C ALA A 224 2.40 12.71 -21.84
N ALA A 225 2.77 12.08 -20.71
CA ALA A 225 1.92 11.08 -20.08
C ALA A 225 0.52 11.63 -19.73
N PRO A 226 -0.53 10.77 -19.74
CA PRO A 226 -1.87 11.18 -19.37
C PRO A 226 -1.91 11.82 -17.98
N GLN A 227 -2.72 12.88 -17.84
CA GLN A 227 -2.93 13.52 -16.55
C GLN A 227 -3.56 12.55 -15.55
N MET A 228 -3.23 12.70 -14.27
CA MET A 228 -3.79 11.84 -13.24
C MET A 228 -5.29 12.08 -13.11
N THR A 229 -6.06 10.98 -13.06
CA THR A 229 -7.50 11.05 -12.82
C THR A 229 -7.79 11.52 -11.40
N LEU A 230 -8.65 12.53 -11.28
CA LEU A 230 -9.09 13.08 -10.00
C LEU A 230 -10.05 12.08 -9.31
N GLN A 231 -9.51 11.16 -8.50
CA GLN A 231 -10.31 10.24 -7.68
C GLN A 231 -9.77 10.20 -6.25
N GLY A 232 -10.60 10.56 -5.27
CA GLY A 232 -10.26 10.47 -3.85
C GLY A 232 -11.00 11.49 -2.98
N PRO A 233 -10.67 11.54 -1.67
CA PRO A 233 -11.04 12.65 -0.79
C PRO A 233 -10.62 14.01 -1.34
N ALA A 234 -11.22 15.09 -0.83
CA ALA A 234 -11.00 16.46 -1.32
C ALA A 234 -9.51 16.87 -1.33
N GLU A 235 -8.75 16.46 -0.31
CA GLU A 235 -7.32 16.73 -0.18
C GLU A 235 -6.50 16.03 -1.25
N ILE A 236 -6.87 14.78 -1.58
CA ILE A 236 -6.23 13.99 -2.65
C ILE A 236 -6.58 14.61 -4.01
N GLY A 237 -7.81 15.04 -4.20
CA GLY A 237 -8.24 15.77 -5.40
C GLY A 237 -7.44 17.07 -5.60
N GLN A 238 -7.29 17.88 -4.56
CA GLN A 238 -6.49 19.12 -4.61
C GLN A 238 -5.02 18.85 -4.93
N ALA A 239 -4.42 17.81 -4.36
CA ALA A 239 -3.05 17.40 -4.67
C ALA A 239 -2.92 16.95 -6.13
N ALA A 240 -3.90 16.19 -6.64
CA ALA A 240 -3.91 15.72 -8.02
C ALA A 240 -4.06 16.89 -9.01
N GLU A 241 -4.90 17.87 -8.72
CA GLU A 241 -4.98 19.10 -9.51
C GLU A 241 -3.68 19.91 -9.48
N ALA A 242 -3.06 20.04 -8.31
CA ALA A 242 -1.79 20.77 -8.18
C ALA A 242 -0.68 20.10 -9.00
N PHE A 243 -0.62 18.77 -8.99
CA PHE A 243 0.29 18.00 -9.84
C PHE A 243 -0.02 18.17 -11.33
N ASN A 244 -1.29 18.04 -11.74
CA ASN A 244 -1.68 18.22 -13.15
C ASN A 244 -1.36 19.65 -13.65
N ARG A 245 -1.52 20.67 -12.80
CA ARG A 245 -1.08 22.05 -13.09
C ARG A 245 0.43 22.15 -13.24
N MET A 246 1.20 21.48 -12.38
CA MET A 246 2.67 21.43 -12.49
C MET A 246 3.10 20.75 -13.79
N GLN A 247 2.52 19.60 -14.13
CA GLN A 247 2.78 18.90 -15.40
C GLN A 247 2.50 19.81 -16.60
N THR A 248 1.34 20.48 -16.61
CA THR A 248 0.97 21.40 -17.69
C THR A 248 1.95 22.56 -17.83
N ARG A 249 2.40 23.13 -16.71
CA ARG A 249 3.39 24.22 -16.70
C ARG A 249 4.76 23.74 -17.19
N LEU A 250 5.18 22.54 -16.80
CA LEU A 250 6.44 21.96 -17.23
C LEU A 250 6.44 21.72 -18.75
N ASN A 251 5.38 21.08 -19.27
CA ASN A 251 5.25 20.82 -20.71
C ASN A 251 5.22 22.12 -21.52
N ARG A 252 4.52 23.15 -21.03
CA ARG A 252 4.54 24.47 -21.67
C ARG A 252 5.93 25.11 -21.64
N TYR A 253 6.61 25.07 -20.49
CA TYR A 253 7.95 25.63 -20.36
C TYR A 253 8.96 24.97 -21.31
N VAL A 254 8.88 23.64 -21.48
CA VAL A 254 9.71 22.90 -22.44
C VAL A 254 9.34 23.30 -23.88
N GLY A 255 8.05 23.27 -24.24
CA GLY A 255 7.58 23.63 -25.59
C GLY A 255 7.90 25.07 -26.00
N ASP A 256 7.75 26.03 -25.07
CA ASP A 256 8.08 27.43 -25.29
C ASP A 256 9.58 27.61 -25.54
N ARG A 257 10.43 26.87 -24.79
CA ARG A 257 11.88 26.91 -24.95
C ARG A 257 12.29 26.43 -26.34
N THR A 258 11.73 25.35 -26.84
CA THR A 258 12.07 24.83 -28.17
C THR A 258 11.53 25.71 -29.29
N SER A 259 10.31 26.22 -29.15
CA SER A 259 9.72 27.18 -30.09
C SER A 259 10.58 28.46 -30.19
N MET A 260 11.08 28.94 -29.06
CA MET A 260 12.00 30.09 -28.99
C MET A 260 13.30 29.81 -29.75
N PHE A 261 13.93 28.65 -29.55
CA PHE A 261 15.14 28.29 -30.31
C PHE A 261 14.88 28.11 -31.80
N GLY A 262 13.69 27.60 -32.17
CA GLY A 262 13.20 27.55 -33.55
C GLY A 262 13.19 28.94 -34.20
N ALA A 263 12.56 29.91 -33.53
CA ALA A 263 12.48 31.30 -33.99
C ALA A 263 13.86 31.97 -34.10
N ILE A 264 14.70 31.84 -33.07
CA ILE A 264 16.07 32.39 -33.07
C ILE A 264 16.87 31.84 -34.27
N SER A 265 16.76 30.55 -34.54
CA SER A 265 17.49 29.90 -35.63
C SER A 265 17.02 30.36 -37.01
N HIS A 266 15.71 30.54 -37.19
CA HIS A 266 15.15 31.14 -38.40
C HIS A 266 15.69 32.57 -38.61
N ASP A 267 15.70 33.36 -37.55
CA ASP A 267 16.16 34.75 -37.58
C ASP A 267 17.67 34.87 -37.78
N LEU A 268 18.47 33.86 -37.40
CA LEU A 268 19.90 33.77 -37.67
C LEU A 268 20.23 33.33 -39.11
N ARG A 269 19.36 32.55 -39.76
CA ARG A 269 19.56 32.14 -41.16
C ARG A 269 19.50 33.33 -42.12
N THR A 270 18.65 34.32 -41.82
CA THR A 270 18.50 35.55 -42.63
C THR A 270 19.79 36.39 -42.73
N PRO A 271 20.46 36.78 -41.61
CA PRO A 271 21.73 37.49 -41.67
C PRO A 271 22.88 36.63 -42.21
N LEU A 272 22.91 35.32 -41.96
CA LEU A 272 23.91 34.42 -42.56
C LEU A 272 23.80 34.37 -44.09
N THR A 273 22.58 34.26 -44.59
CA THR A 273 22.29 34.32 -46.04
C THR A 273 22.75 35.66 -46.63
N ARG A 274 22.50 36.77 -45.92
CA ARG A 274 22.98 38.11 -46.35
C ARG A 274 24.50 38.23 -46.29
N MET A 275 25.16 37.65 -45.30
CA MET A 275 26.64 37.61 -45.26
C MET A 275 27.17 36.86 -46.47
N ARG A 276 26.63 35.68 -46.79
CA ARG A 276 26.99 34.90 -47.98
C ARG A 276 26.97 35.75 -49.27
N PHE A 277 25.91 36.53 -49.49
CA PHE A 277 25.83 37.44 -50.64
C PHE A 277 26.84 38.59 -50.61
N LYS A 278 27.20 39.09 -49.42
CA LYS A 278 28.20 40.16 -49.30
C LYS A 278 29.63 39.64 -49.54
N LEU A 279 29.89 38.38 -49.18
CA LEU A 279 31.18 37.73 -49.36
C LEU A 279 31.49 37.44 -50.83
N ASP A 280 30.48 37.33 -51.70
CA ASP A 280 30.66 37.17 -53.16
C ASP A 280 31.41 38.33 -53.84
N ARG A 281 31.62 39.45 -53.16
CA ARG A 281 32.35 40.62 -53.65
C ARG A 281 33.81 40.69 -53.18
N LEU A 282 34.26 39.73 -52.38
CA LEU A 282 35.64 39.67 -51.87
C LEU A 282 36.57 38.91 -52.81
N GLU A 283 37.88 39.08 -52.63
CA GLU A 283 38.88 38.24 -53.31
C GLU A 283 38.68 36.76 -52.98
N PRO A 284 39.00 35.83 -53.93
CA PRO A 284 38.67 34.41 -53.82
C PRO A 284 39.15 33.75 -52.51
N SER A 285 40.38 34.02 -52.10
CA SER A 285 40.98 33.42 -50.89
C SER A 285 40.28 33.85 -49.59
N ALA A 286 39.86 35.12 -49.48
CA ALA A 286 39.11 35.62 -48.33
C ALA A 286 37.63 35.23 -48.37
N ARG A 287 37.04 35.18 -49.57
CA ARG A 287 35.66 34.73 -49.80
C ARG A 287 35.49 33.28 -49.34
N ASP A 288 36.36 32.38 -49.78
CA ASP A 288 36.23 30.95 -49.47
C ASP A 288 36.38 30.67 -47.97
N SER A 289 37.30 31.35 -47.29
CA SER A 289 37.46 31.24 -45.83
C SER A 289 36.20 31.70 -45.08
N LEU A 290 35.67 32.88 -45.41
CA LEU A 290 34.49 33.44 -44.72
C LEU A 290 33.20 32.69 -45.08
N LEU A 291 33.10 32.15 -46.31
CA LEU A 291 31.98 31.27 -46.70
C LEU A 291 31.99 29.96 -45.92
N ASN A 292 33.17 29.39 -45.65
CA ASN A 292 33.30 28.23 -44.77
C ASN A 292 32.88 28.56 -43.33
N ASP A 293 33.24 29.73 -42.80
CA ASP A 293 32.78 30.17 -41.48
C ASP A 293 31.24 30.30 -41.41
N VAL A 294 30.62 30.89 -42.43
CA VAL A 294 29.15 31.00 -42.53
C VAL A 294 28.50 29.61 -42.60
N ARG A 295 29.04 28.70 -43.42
CA ARG A 295 28.54 27.32 -43.51
C ARG A 295 28.65 26.60 -42.17
N HIS A 296 29.76 26.79 -41.46
CA HIS A 296 29.97 26.20 -40.14
C HIS A 296 28.96 26.74 -39.11
N MET A 297 28.62 28.02 -39.16
CA MET A 297 27.55 28.60 -38.33
C MET A 297 26.16 28.03 -38.67
N GLU A 298 25.83 27.86 -39.96
CA GLU A 298 24.57 27.24 -40.40
C GLU A 298 24.43 25.79 -39.93
N LEU A 299 25.53 25.03 -39.98
CA LEU A 299 25.60 23.67 -39.45
C LEU A 299 25.37 23.65 -37.95
N MET A 300 26.09 24.50 -37.19
CA MET A 300 25.92 24.63 -35.73
C MET A 300 24.47 24.92 -35.33
N ILE A 301 23.83 25.88 -35.99
CA ILE A 301 22.42 26.24 -35.73
C ILE A 301 21.49 25.07 -36.02
N SER A 302 21.69 24.41 -37.17
CA SER A 302 20.87 23.27 -37.57
C SER A 302 21.03 22.09 -36.62
N GLY A 303 22.26 21.86 -36.14
CA GLY A 303 22.55 20.84 -35.12
C GLY A 303 21.88 21.13 -33.78
N VAL A 304 21.89 22.38 -33.30
CA VAL A 304 21.20 22.77 -32.06
C VAL A 304 19.69 22.56 -32.19
N LEU A 305 19.11 22.93 -33.34
CA LEU A 305 17.69 22.70 -33.60
C LEU A 305 17.34 21.22 -33.64
N SER A 306 18.15 20.39 -34.30
CA SER A 306 17.93 18.94 -34.35
C SER A 306 17.98 18.36 -32.94
N TYR A 307 19.02 18.69 -32.17
CA TYR A 307 19.17 18.24 -30.78
C TYR A 307 17.96 18.61 -29.91
N LEU A 308 17.45 19.84 -30.03
CA LEU A 308 16.28 20.28 -29.27
C LEU A 308 14.99 19.58 -29.71
N LYS A 309 14.81 19.36 -31.02
CA LYS A 309 13.68 18.58 -31.54
C LYS A 309 13.73 17.12 -31.10
N ASP A 310 14.91 16.51 -31.11
CA ASP A 310 15.12 15.14 -30.67
C ASP A 310 14.81 15.01 -29.17
N ALA A 311 15.22 15.99 -28.35
CA ALA A 311 14.87 16.06 -26.93
C ALA A 311 13.36 16.23 -26.67
N GLU A 312 12.62 16.87 -27.59
CA GLU A 312 11.15 16.99 -27.52
C GLU A 312 10.40 15.80 -28.12
N SER A 313 11.05 14.98 -28.94
CA SER A 313 10.45 13.88 -29.70
C SER A 313 10.00 12.69 -28.83
N THR A 314 9.55 12.94 -27.60
CA THR A 314 8.74 12.02 -26.79
C THR A 314 7.31 11.94 -27.31
N GLY A 315 7.14 11.77 -28.63
CA GLY A 315 5.85 11.52 -29.26
C GLY A 315 5.22 10.21 -28.75
N LEU A 316 4.01 9.92 -29.21
CA LEU A 316 3.35 8.63 -28.96
C LEU A 316 4.31 7.50 -29.36
N ARG A 317 4.73 6.70 -28.38
CA ARG A 317 5.50 5.49 -28.63
C ARG A 317 4.55 4.45 -29.16
N GLU A 318 4.89 3.91 -30.32
CA GLU A 318 4.10 2.86 -30.96
C GLU A 318 5.00 1.63 -31.16
N PRO A 319 4.42 0.42 -31.15
CA PRO A 319 5.14 -0.78 -31.55
C PRO A 319 5.66 -0.60 -32.98
N LEU A 320 6.98 -0.72 -33.16
CA LEU A 320 7.63 -0.58 -34.45
C LEU A 320 8.72 -1.64 -34.64
N ASP A 321 9.00 -1.96 -35.89
CA ASP A 321 10.13 -2.80 -36.28
C ASP A 321 11.39 -1.95 -36.43
N MET A 322 12.26 -2.03 -35.43
CA MET A 322 13.54 -1.30 -35.37
C MET A 322 14.47 -1.76 -36.50
N THR A 323 14.40 -3.04 -36.90
CA THR A 323 15.20 -3.54 -38.01
C THR A 323 14.84 -2.81 -39.31
N SER A 324 13.54 -2.63 -39.58
CA SER A 324 13.08 -1.85 -40.73
C SER A 324 13.55 -0.39 -40.67
N VAL A 325 13.51 0.26 -39.49
CA VAL A 325 14.03 1.64 -39.33
C VAL A 325 15.53 1.73 -39.64
N ILE A 326 16.32 0.78 -39.12
CA ILE A 326 17.76 0.74 -39.37
C ILE A 326 18.05 0.52 -40.85
N MET A 327 17.39 -0.45 -41.48
CA MET A 327 17.62 -0.77 -42.89
C MET A 327 17.24 0.41 -43.80
N CYS A 328 16.10 1.07 -43.56
CA CYS A 328 15.72 2.27 -44.34
C CYS A 328 16.75 3.41 -44.19
N ALA A 329 17.26 3.66 -42.98
CA ALA A 329 18.28 4.67 -42.76
C ALA A 329 19.59 4.34 -43.49
N VAL A 330 20.00 3.07 -43.42
CA VAL A 330 21.20 2.56 -44.10
C VAL A 330 21.09 2.65 -45.61
N ASP A 331 19.95 2.25 -46.18
CA ASP A 331 19.70 2.31 -47.61
C ASP A 331 19.77 3.75 -48.13
N ASP A 332 19.15 4.71 -47.43
CA ASP A 332 19.18 6.14 -47.81
C ASP A 332 20.61 6.73 -47.78
N ILE A 333 21.44 6.32 -46.80
CA ILE A 333 22.85 6.75 -46.74
C ILE A 333 23.68 6.07 -47.83
N ALA A 334 23.40 4.81 -48.16
CA ALA A 334 24.07 4.11 -49.25
C ALA A 334 23.76 4.74 -50.62
N GLU A 335 22.50 5.15 -50.84
CA GLU A 335 22.07 5.85 -52.06
C GLU A 335 22.75 7.21 -52.26
N THR A 336 23.10 7.89 -51.17
CA THR A 336 23.83 9.17 -51.21
C THR A 336 25.36 9.01 -51.34
N GLY A 337 25.84 7.77 -51.47
CA GLY A 337 27.25 7.44 -51.77
C GLY A 337 28.07 6.96 -50.56
N GLY A 338 27.44 6.71 -49.41
CA GLY A 338 28.10 6.10 -48.25
C GLY A 338 28.48 4.63 -48.51
N LYS A 339 29.70 4.23 -48.13
CA LYS A 339 30.12 2.82 -48.19
C LYS A 339 29.65 2.08 -46.95
N ILE A 340 28.56 1.32 -47.07
CA ILE A 340 27.99 0.57 -45.94
C ILE A 340 27.97 -0.92 -46.25
N THR A 341 28.42 -1.74 -45.30
CA THR A 341 28.33 -3.19 -45.36
C THR A 341 27.48 -3.71 -44.19
N VAL A 342 26.33 -4.31 -44.49
CA VAL A 342 25.49 -4.98 -43.49
C VAL A 342 25.97 -6.43 -43.31
N LEU A 343 26.34 -6.79 -42.08
CA LEU A 343 26.88 -8.10 -41.72
C LEU A 343 25.77 -9.03 -41.24
N GLY A 344 25.63 -10.17 -41.92
CA GLY A 344 24.65 -11.20 -41.57
C GLY A 344 23.23 -10.86 -42.03
N THR A 345 22.27 -11.69 -41.60
CA THR A 345 20.84 -11.46 -41.86
C THR A 345 20.24 -10.74 -40.66
N PRO A 346 19.69 -9.52 -40.82
CA PRO A 346 19.08 -8.79 -39.73
C PRO A 346 17.95 -9.59 -39.07
N PRO A 347 18.00 -9.83 -37.74
CA PRO A 347 16.89 -10.44 -37.03
C PRO A 347 15.70 -9.47 -36.94
N VAL A 348 14.51 -9.98 -36.61
CA VAL A 348 13.36 -9.12 -36.29
C VAL A 348 13.59 -8.47 -34.93
N TRP A 349 13.56 -7.14 -34.87
CA TRP A 349 13.74 -6.37 -33.64
C TRP A 349 12.56 -5.43 -33.43
N SER A 350 11.63 -5.80 -32.54
CA SER A 350 10.49 -4.96 -32.20
C SER A 350 10.75 -4.12 -30.95
N VAL A 351 10.39 -2.84 -31.00
CA VAL A 351 10.52 -1.88 -29.88
C VAL A 351 9.28 -1.00 -29.77
N GLU A 352 9.04 -0.41 -28.60
CA GLU A 352 8.09 0.69 -28.43
C GLU A 352 8.84 2.03 -28.51
N GLY A 353 8.61 2.82 -29.54
CA GLY A 353 9.37 4.05 -29.74
C GLY A 353 8.76 5.05 -30.71
N ASN A 354 9.44 6.17 -30.86
CA ASN A 354 9.13 7.17 -31.88
C ASN A 354 10.02 6.90 -33.11
N SER A 355 9.39 6.57 -34.24
CA SER A 355 10.10 6.22 -35.48
C SER A 355 11.03 7.33 -35.98
N VAL A 356 10.63 8.60 -35.87
CA VAL A 356 11.43 9.75 -36.31
C VAL A 356 12.67 9.91 -35.42
N ALA A 357 12.49 9.78 -34.11
CA ALA A 357 13.58 9.91 -33.14
C ALA A 357 14.60 8.78 -33.31
N LEU A 358 14.13 7.53 -33.38
CA LEU A 358 14.98 6.37 -33.56
C LEU A 358 15.73 6.40 -34.88
N ARG A 359 15.07 6.85 -35.95
CA ARG A 359 15.73 7.07 -37.24
C ARG A 359 16.83 8.13 -37.14
N SER A 360 16.53 9.30 -36.57
CA SER A 360 17.53 10.35 -36.32
C SER A 360 18.73 9.83 -35.52
N MET A 361 18.50 8.98 -34.52
CA MET A 361 19.59 8.33 -33.76
C MET A 361 20.46 7.44 -34.65
N VAL A 362 19.85 6.60 -35.50
CA VAL A 362 20.59 5.73 -36.43
C VAL A 362 21.38 6.57 -37.43
N ASP A 363 20.74 7.57 -38.06
CA ASP A 363 21.38 8.48 -39.01
C ASP A 363 22.62 9.12 -38.38
N ASN A 364 22.50 9.66 -37.16
CA ASN A 364 23.62 10.28 -36.45
C ASN A 364 24.78 9.32 -36.14
N VAL A 365 24.51 8.04 -35.84
CA VAL A 365 25.57 7.06 -35.54
C VAL A 365 26.23 6.58 -36.83
N VAL A 366 25.46 6.29 -37.87
CA VAL A 366 25.96 5.78 -39.15
C VAL A 366 26.69 6.87 -39.94
N GLU A 367 26.15 8.08 -40.01
CA GLU A 367 26.84 9.23 -40.63
C GLU A 367 28.18 9.51 -39.94
N ASN A 368 28.25 9.36 -38.62
CA ASN A 368 29.50 9.51 -37.88
C ASN A 368 30.54 8.45 -38.31
N ALA A 369 30.13 7.19 -38.44
CA ALA A 369 31.00 6.11 -38.91
C ALA A 369 31.56 6.38 -40.32
N ILE A 370 30.69 6.77 -41.26
CA ILE A 370 31.10 7.09 -42.64
C ILE A 370 32.03 8.30 -42.69
N LYS A 371 31.73 9.34 -41.91
CA LYS A 371 32.48 10.59 -41.93
C LYS A 371 33.91 10.46 -41.40
N TYR A 372 34.13 9.63 -40.38
CA TYR A 372 35.45 9.46 -39.76
C TYR A 372 36.20 8.22 -40.24
N GLY A 373 35.51 7.21 -40.76
CA GLY A 373 36.13 5.96 -41.21
C GLY A 373 35.92 5.59 -42.68
N GLU A 374 35.29 6.45 -43.48
CA GLU A 374 34.96 6.28 -44.91
C GLU A 374 34.03 5.11 -45.27
N GLU A 375 34.00 4.07 -44.44
CA GLU A 375 33.21 2.86 -44.57
C GLU A 375 32.64 2.46 -43.20
N ALA A 376 31.39 2.01 -43.19
CA ALA A 376 30.69 1.54 -41.99
C ALA A 376 30.27 0.07 -42.12
N PHE A 377 30.53 -0.72 -41.09
CA PHE A 377 30.09 -2.10 -40.95
C PHE A 377 28.99 -2.18 -39.91
N ILE A 378 27.84 -2.72 -40.29
CA ILE A 378 26.63 -2.71 -39.45
C ILE A 378 26.22 -4.14 -39.13
N SER A 379 26.04 -4.46 -37.85
CA SER A 379 25.47 -5.74 -37.42
C SER A 379 24.39 -5.52 -36.37
N ILE A 380 23.32 -6.33 -36.45
CA ILE A 380 22.19 -6.27 -35.52
C ILE A 380 22.13 -7.59 -34.76
N GLU A 381 22.12 -7.52 -33.44
CA GLU A 381 21.99 -8.66 -32.54
C GLU A 381 20.76 -8.47 -31.65
N VAL A 382 19.90 -9.49 -31.54
CA VAL A 382 18.68 -9.43 -30.71
C VAL A 382 18.70 -10.56 -29.70
N SER A 383 18.62 -10.19 -28.41
CA SER A 383 18.40 -11.11 -27.30
C SER A 383 16.94 -11.02 -26.81
N GLN A 384 16.53 -11.92 -25.90
CA GLN A 384 15.15 -11.95 -25.39
C GLN A 384 14.68 -10.65 -24.71
N GLN A 385 15.59 -9.79 -24.24
CA GLN A 385 15.22 -8.58 -23.49
C GLN A 385 15.76 -7.28 -24.11
N VAL A 386 16.80 -7.36 -24.94
CA VAL A 386 17.50 -6.19 -25.48
C VAL A 386 17.99 -6.50 -26.89
N GLY A 387 17.74 -5.59 -27.81
CA GLY A 387 18.38 -5.57 -29.12
C GLY A 387 19.55 -4.59 -29.15
N ARG A 388 20.50 -4.88 -30.03
CA ARG A 388 21.78 -4.21 -30.14
C ARG A 388 22.08 -3.92 -31.60
N LEU A 389 22.28 -2.65 -31.92
CA LEU A 389 22.87 -2.20 -33.18
C LEU A 389 24.35 -1.91 -32.93
N ILE A 390 25.22 -2.57 -33.68
CA ILE A 390 26.66 -2.37 -33.65
C ILE A 390 27.06 -1.73 -34.97
N VAL A 391 27.71 -0.57 -34.89
CA VAL A 391 28.25 0.16 -36.04
C VAL A 391 29.75 0.28 -35.83
N GLU A 392 30.53 -0.30 -36.74
CA GLU A 392 31.99 -0.22 -36.74
C GLU A 392 32.49 0.60 -37.91
N ASP A 393 33.54 1.37 -37.70
CA ASP A 393 34.22 2.12 -38.76
C ASP A 393 35.69 1.70 -38.96
N ALA A 394 36.28 2.17 -40.06
CA ALA A 394 37.70 2.00 -40.36
C ALA A 394 38.53 3.28 -40.11
N GLY A 395 38.04 4.15 -39.22
CA GLY A 395 38.67 5.43 -38.89
C GLY A 395 39.84 5.31 -37.90
N PRO A 396 40.43 6.44 -37.48
CA PRO A 396 41.55 6.47 -36.54
C PRO A 396 41.18 6.01 -35.11
N GLY A 397 39.90 5.79 -34.83
CA GLY A 397 39.39 5.52 -33.49
C GLY A 397 39.40 6.74 -32.57
N LEU A 398 39.24 6.50 -31.26
CA LEU A 398 39.28 7.53 -30.21
C LEU A 398 40.20 7.08 -29.07
N HIS A 399 40.81 8.05 -28.40
CA HIS A 399 41.51 7.80 -27.14
C HIS A 399 40.50 7.42 -26.03
N VAL A 400 40.95 6.62 -25.06
CA VAL A 400 40.08 6.08 -24.00
C VAL A 400 39.44 7.19 -23.17
N GLU A 401 40.15 8.29 -22.97
CA GLU A 401 39.68 9.48 -22.26
C GLU A 401 38.56 10.23 -23.00
N ASP A 402 38.48 10.05 -24.32
CA ASP A 402 37.53 10.72 -25.19
C ASP A 402 36.25 9.91 -25.44
N LEU A 403 36.27 8.59 -25.22
CA LEU A 403 35.13 7.69 -25.48
C LEU A 403 33.82 8.13 -24.80
N GLU A 404 33.90 8.68 -23.59
CA GLU A 404 32.73 9.23 -22.89
C GLU A 404 32.50 10.72 -23.20
N ARG A 405 33.57 11.50 -23.40
CA ARG A 405 33.48 12.95 -23.61
C ARG A 405 32.89 13.33 -24.96
N VAL A 406 32.98 12.48 -25.98
CA VAL A 406 32.31 12.69 -27.29
C VAL A 406 30.79 12.71 -27.24
N PHE A 407 30.20 12.33 -26.10
CA PHE A 407 28.78 12.52 -25.84
C PHE A 407 28.46 13.84 -25.13
N ASP A 408 29.46 14.66 -24.79
CA ASP A 408 29.24 16.01 -24.27
C ASP A 408 28.85 16.96 -25.40
N PRO A 409 27.81 17.81 -25.21
CA PRO A 409 27.39 18.77 -26.23
C PRO A 409 28.56 19.65 -26.70
N PHE A 410 28.69 19.80 -28.02
CA PHE A 410 29.73 20.61 -28.69
C PHE A 410 31.17 20.08 -28.54
N TYR A 411 31.38 18.93 -27.90
CA TYR A 411 32.71 18.34 -27.81
C TYR A 411 33.13 17.68 -29.12
N ARG A 412 34.39 17.90 -29.54
CA ARG A 412 34.98 17.35 -30.76
C ARG A 412 36.45 17.02 -30.54
N CYS A 413 36.85 15.78 -30.85
CA CYS A 413 38.26 15.34 -30.80
C CYS A 413 39.06 15.86 -31.99
N HIS A 414 38.48 15.79 -33.19
CA HIS A 414 39.08 16.31 -34.42
C HIS A 414 38.42 17.62 -34.83
N LYS A 415 39.09 18.75 -34.51
CA LYS A 415 38.61 20.10 -34.83
C LYS A 415 38.60 20.40 -36.33
N GLU A 416 39.37 19.66 -37.11
CA GLU A 416 39.53 19.85 -38.56
C GLU A 416 38.35 19.25 -39.37
N THR A 417 37.61 18.29 -38.82
CA THR A 417 36.52 17.60 -39.53
C THR A 417 35.18 18.33 -39.38
N GLU A 418 34.60 18.86 -40.45
CA GLU A 418 33.37 19.68 -40.45
C GLU A 418 32.20 19.05 -39.66
N GLY A 419 31.69 19.67 -38.58
CA GLY A 419 30.55 19.13 -37.80
C GLY A 419 30.30 19.84 -36.47
N THR A 420 29.13 19.62 -35.88
CA THR A 420 28.63 20.39 -34.71
C THR A 420 29.01 19.80 -33.34
N GLY A 421 29.37 18.51 -33.28
CA GLY A 421 29.54 17.78 -32.01
C GLY A 421 28.23 17.45 -31.29
N LEU A 422 27.08 17.63 -31.95
CA LEU A 422 25.76 17.35 -31.35
C LEU A 422 25.16 16.00 -31.76
N GLY A 423 25.63 15.38 -32.85
CA GLY A 423 25.05 14.14 -33.39
C GLY A 423 25.07 12.98 -32.40
N LEU A 424 26.25 12.60 -31.89
CA LEU A 424 26.39 11.52 -30.89
C LEU A 424 25.69 11.86 -29.56
N THR A 425 25.69 13.14 -29.16
CA THR A 425 24.96 13.63 -27.98
C THR A 425 23.45 13.40 -28.14
N GLY A 426 22.89 13.80 -29.29
CA GLY A 426 21.49 13.59 -29.63
C GLY A 426 21.13 12.12 -29.71
N ALA A 427 21.93 11.32 -30.42
CA ALA A 427 21.74 9.88 -30.52
C ALA A 427 21.70 9.19 -29.14
N ARG A 428 22.64 9.52 -28.23
CA ARG A 428 22.66 8.93 -26.88
C ARG A 428 21.47 9.38 -26.04
N THR A 429 21.05 10.64 -26.19
CA THR A 429 19.85 11.17 -25.55
C THR A 429 18.61 10.40 -26.00
N THR A 430 18.47 10.16 -27.30
CA THR A 430 17.37 9.37 -27.87
C THR A 430 17.41 7.92 -27.38
N ALA A 431 18.56 7.24 -27.40
CA ALA A 431 18.68 5.88 -26.90
C ALA A 431 18.26 5.77 -25.43
N ARG A 432 18.72 6.70 -24.58
CA ARG A 432 18.35 6.77 -23.16
C ARG A 432 16.87 7.07 -22.95
N ALA A 433 16.29 7.95 -23.76
CA ALA A 433 14.85 8.20 -23.73
C ALA A 433 14.06 6.90 -24.00
N HIS A 434 14.56 6.02 -24.87
CA HIS A 434 13.96 4.72 -25.18
C HIS A 434 14.35 3.59 -24.20
N GLY A 435 14.95 3.92 -23.05
CA GLY A 435 15.34 2.94 -22.02
C GLY A 435 16.64 2.19 -22.32
N GLY A 436 17.37 2.64 -23.35
CA GLY A 436 18.64 2.11 -23.82
C GLY A 436 19.85 2.96 -23.44
N ASP A 437 20.97 2.73 -24.12
CA ASP A 437 22.16 3.59 -24.09
C ASP A 437 23.03 3.37 -25.34
N ILE A 438 23.95 4.32 -25.60
CA ILE A 438 25.01 4.18 -26.59
C ILE A 438 26.35 4.13 -25.88
N LYS A 439 27.21 3.18 -26.28
CA LYS A 439 28.58 3.04 -25.80
C LYS A 439 29.55 3.03 -26.97
N LEU A 440 30.72 3.63 -26.76
CA LEU A 440 31.82 3.60 -27.71
C LEU A 440 32.95 2.74 -27.16
N SER A 441 33.58 1.98 -28.04
CA SER A 441 34.74 1.15 -27.73
C SER A 441 35.69 1.08 -28.93
N ALA A 442 36.92 0.64 -28.71
CA ALA A 442 37.83 0.36 -29.81
C ALA A 442 37.33 -0.85 -30.61
N GLY A 443 37.11 -0.66 -31.90
CA GLY A 443 36.79 -1.73 -32.85
C GLY A 443 38.05 -2.37 -33.44
N PRO A 444 37.91 -3.39 -34.30
CA PRO A 444 39.04 -4.07 -34.92
C PRO A 444 39.92 -3.18 -35.82
N LYS A 445 39.31 -2.16 -36.44
CA LYS A 445 39.98 -1.23 -37.38
C LYS A 445 39.87 0.24 -36.95
N GLY A 446 38.75 0.63 -36.33
CA GLY A 446 38.49 2.00 -35.87
C GLY A 446 37.63 2.04 -34.62
N LEU A 447 36.55 2.80 -34.64
CA LEU A 447 35.61 2.91 -33.52
C LEU A 447 34.46 1.90 -33.67
N ARG A 448 33.99 1.36 -32.55
CA ARG A 448 32.76 0.58 -32.45
C ARG A 448 31.75 1.33 -31.61
N ALA A 449 30.62 1.70 -32.21
CA ALA A 449 29.46 2.25 -31.54
C ALA A 449 28.41 1.16 -31.32
N GLU A 450 28.01 0.99 -30.07
CA GLU A 450 27.02 0.00 -29.65
C GLU A 450 25.79 0.71 -29.09
N VAL A 451 24.67 0.58 -29.79
CA VAL A 451 23.37 1.11 -29.40
C VAL A 451 22.54 -0.04 -28.86
N THR A 452 22.00 0.12 -27.65
CA THR A 452 21.13 -0.88 -27.01
C THR A 452 19.74 -0.31 -26.78
N ILE A 453 18.68 -1.06 -27.09
CA ILE A 453 17.29 -0.68 -26.79
C ILE A 453 16.51 -1.92 -26.32
N PRO A 454 15.70 -1.84 -25.24
CA PRO A 454 14.85 -2.93 -24.78
C PRO A 454 13.85 -3.41 -25.86
N CYS A 455 13.68 -4.72 -25.98
CA CYS A 455 12.66 -5.31 -26.84
C CYS A 455 11.27 -5.27 -26.17
N ILE A 456 10.21 -5.35 -26.98
CA ILE A 456 8.83 -5.54 -26.52
C ILE A 456 8.35 -6.98 -26.64
#